data_AF-A0A1Y0BZ81-F1
#
_entry.id   AF-A0A1Y0BZ81-F1
#
_cell.length_a   1.000
_cell.length_b   1.000
_cell.length_c   1.000
_cell.angle_alpha   90.00
_cell.angle_beta   90.00
_cell.angle_gamma   90.00
#
_symmetry.space_group_name_H-M   'P 1'
#
loop_
_entity.id
_entity.type
_entity.pdbx_description
1 polymer ?
#
loop_
_entity_poly.entity_id
_entity_poly.type
_entity_poly.pdbx_seq_one_letter_code
_entity_poly.pdbx_strand_id
1 'polypeptide(L)'
;MAARSPEMARHVALDHGPELVAEVEKLRGACKTLGGVVEGQCRMALDASGLHHLIDEDGDGDWGLVWERLAELGTDNERLRAIVERVRELAENPATYSGTGVVAVKPERIIAALEAGHD
;
A
#
# COMPACT_ATOMS: atom_id res chain seq x y z
N MET A 1 -40.13 -42.07 0.47
CA MET A 1 -38.77 -41.58 0.83
C MET A 1 -38.47 -42.07 2.23
N ALA A 2 -37.53 -42.99 2.41
CA ALA A 2 -37.14 -43.46 3.74
C ALA A 2 -36.47 -42.31 4.50
N ALA A 3 -37.03 -41.90 5.64
CA ALA A 3 -36.38 -40.96 6.54
C ALA A 3 -35.06 -41.58 7.00
N ARG A 4 -33.93 -40.85 6.86
CA ARG A 4 -32.65 -41.28 7.43
C ARG A 4 -32.84 -41.46 8.94
N SER A 5 -32.42 -42.62 9.47
CA SER A 5 -32.54 -42.95 10.89
C SER A 5 -31.92 -41.83 11.75
N PRO A 6 -32.54 -41.41 12.87
CA PRO A 6 -31.98 -40.46 13.82
C PRO A 6 -30.55 -40.82 14.26
N GLU A 7 -30.24 -42.12 14.28
CA GLU A 7 -28.93 -42.67 14.63
C GLU A 7 -27.85 -42.31 13.59
N MET A 8 -28.21 -42.31 12.30
CA MET A 8 -27.33 -41.90 11.20
C MET A 8 -27.08 -40.39 11.20
N ALA A 9 -28.09 -39.58 11.53
CA ALA A 9 -27.93 -38.14 11.70
C ALA A 9 -27.00 -37.83 12.89
N ARG A 10 -27.10 -38.61 13.98
CA ARG A 10 -26.26 -38.48 15.17
C ARG A 10 -24.81 -38.91 14.90
N HIS A 11 -24.59 -39.98 14.12
CA HIS A 11 -23.25 -40.44 13.72
C HIS A 11 -22.53 -39.43 12.82
N VAL A 12 -23.22 -38.89 11.80
CA VAL A 12 -22.67 -37.84 10.91
C VAL A 12 -22.39 -36.55 11.68
N ALA A 13 -23.24 -36.18 12.64
CA ALA A 13 -23.02 -35.00 13.48
C ALA A 13 -21.88 -35.18 14.49
N LEU A 14 -21.65 -36.40 15.00
CA LEU A 14 -20.57 -36.69 15.95
C LEU A 14 -19.21 -36.87 15.26
N ASP A 15 -19.18 -37.47 14.06
CA ASP A 15 -17.93 -37.70 13.32
C ASP A 15 -17.41 -36.44 12.65
N HIS A 16 -18.29 -35.65 12.02
CA HIS A 16 -17.89 -34.45 11.28
C HIS A 16 -18.07 -33.16 12.07
N GLY A 17 -18.78 -33.20 13.20
CA GLY A 17 -18.96 -32.04 14.08
C GLY A 17 -17.64 -31.40 14.52
N PRO A 18 -16.66 -32.18 15.01
CA PRO A 18 -15.35 -31.65 15.39
C PRO A 18 -14.58 -31.03 14.22
N GLU A 19 -14.61 -31.66 13.04
CA GLU A 19 -13.95 -31.16 11.83
C GLU A 19 -14.56 -29.82 11.38
N LEU A 20 -15.89 -29.72 11.39
CA LEU A 20 -16.61 -28.49 11.06
C LEU A 20 -16.33 -27.36 12.05
N VAL A 21 -16.26 -27.67 13.35
CA VAL A 21 -15.90 -26.68 14.38
C VAL A 21 -14.48 -26.17 14.15
N ALA A 22 -13.51 -27.07 13.92
CA ALA A 22 -12.14 -26.70 13.65
C ALA A 22 -12.00 -25.83 12.38
N GLU A 23 -12.74 -26.14 11.32
CA GLU A 23 -12.71 -25.34 10.10
C GLU A 23 -13.36 -23.96 10.31
N VAL A 24 -14.45 -23.88 11.08
CA VAL A 24 -15.06 -22.58 11.44
C VAL A 24 -14.11 -21.73 12.27
N GLU A 25 -13.39 -22.32 13.23
CA GLU A 25 -12.40 -21.60 14.04
C GLU A 25 -11.23 -21.08 13.20
N LYS A 26 -10.74 -21.92 12.30
CA LYS A 26 -9.69 -21.55 11.34
C LYS A 26 -10.14 -20.41 10.43
N LEU A 27 -11.36 -20.49 9.87
CA LEU A 27 -11.93 -19.43 9.03
C LEU A 27 -12.11 -18.13 9.81
N ARG A 28 -12.61 -18.20 11.06
CA ARG A 28 -12.71 -17.02 11.93
C ARG A 28 -11.35 -16.38 12.19
N GLY A 29 -10.32 -17.19 12.45
CA GLY A 29 -8.95 -16.71 12.62
C GLY A 29 -8.40 -16.03 11.36
N ALA A 30 -8.65 -16.63 10.19
CA ALA A 30 -8.25 -16.07 8.91
C ALA A 30 -8.99 -14.75 8.61
N CYS A 31 -10.30 -14.71 8.79
CA CYS A 31 -11.11 -13.50 8.60
C CYS A 31 -10.67 -12.36 9.52
N LYS A 32 -10.37 -12.66 10.78
CA LYS A 32 -9.85 -11.64 11.73
C LYS A 32 -8.51 -11.08 11.26
N THR A 33 -7.60 -11.94 10.82
CA THR A 33 -6.29 -11.52 10.32
C THR A 33 -6.43 -10.66 9.07
N LEU A 34 -7.23 -11.12 8.10
CA LEU A 34 -7.45 -10.39 6.86
C LEU A 34 -8.16 -9.06 7.09
N GLY A 35 -9.16 -9.02 7.98
CA GLY A 35 -9.82 -7.78 8.38
C GLY A 35 -8.81 -6.75 8.92
N GLY A 36 -7.94 -7.16 9.83
CA GLY A 36 -6.89 -6.27 10.37
C GLY A 36 -5.89 -5.79 9.31
N VAL A 37 -5.54 -6.63 8.33
CA VAL A 37 -4.67 -6.22 7.21
C VAL A 37 -5.36 -5.19 6.32
N VAL A 38 -6.63 -5.44 5.95
CA VAL A 38 -7.42 -4.53 5.11
C VAL A 38 -7.61 -3.20 5.81
N GLU A 39 -8.01 -3.19 7.08
CA GLU A 39 -8.14 -1.96 7.89
C GLU A 39 -6.83 -1.16 7.92
N GLY A 40 -5.70 -1.84 8.11
CA GLY A 40 -4.37 -1.21 8.11
C GLY A 40 -4.04 -0.57 6.76
N GLN A 41 -4.28 -1.29 5.66
CA GLN A 41 -4.01 -0.81 4.31
C GLN A 41 -4.92 0.35 3.91
N CYS A 42 -6.21 0.26 4.22
CA CYS A 42 -7.18 1.33 4.03
C CYS A 42 -6.75 2.60 4.78
N ARG A 43 -6.31 2.48 6.04
CA ARG A 43 -5.81 3.61 6.82
C ARG A 43 -4.56 4.23 6.20
N MET A 44 -3.57 3.41 5.82
CA MET A 44 -2.35 3.89 5.17
C MET A 44 -2.65 4.64 3.86
N ALA A 45 -3.61 4.16 3.08
CA ALA A 45 -4.04 4.81 1.85
C ALA A 45 -4.69 6.17 2.10
N LEU A 46 -5.54 6.27 3.11
CA LEU A 46 -6.16 7.53 3.50
C LEU A 46 -5.15 8.52 4.07
N ASP A 47 -4.24 8.06 4.94
CA ASP A 47 -3.19 8.90 5.51
C ASP A 47 -2.25 9.44 4.42
N ALA A 48 -1.91 8.61 3.43
CA ALA A 48 -1.04 9.01 2.32
C ALA A 48 -1.74 9.96 1.34
N SER A 49 -3.01 9.70 1.00
CA SER A 49 -3.77 10.50 0.04
C SER A 49 -4.34 11.79 0.65
N GLY A 50 -4.57 11.83 1.96
CA GLY A 50 -5.26 12.91 2.67
C GLY A 50 -6.78 12.94 2.47
N LEU A 51 -7.37 11.86 1.93
CA LEU A 51 -8.75 11.83 1.44
C LEU A 51 -9.76 11.21 2.41
N HIS A 52 -9.51 11.29 3.73
CA HIS A 52 -10.42 10.76 4.77
C HIS A 52 -11.87 11.25 4.65
N HIS A 53 -12.08 12.44 4.10
CA HIS A 53 -13.41 13.05 3.94
C HIS A 53 -14.28 12.38 2.87
N LEU A 54 -13.70 11.50 2.04
CA LEU A 54 -14.44 10.75 1.02
C LEU A 54 -15.03 9.44 1.55
N ILE A 55 -14.62 9.04 2.76
CA ILE A 55 -15.02 7.80 3.40
C ILE A 55 -15.85 8.14 4.65
N ASP A 56 -16.98 7.48 4.81
CA ASP A 56 -17.88 7.67 5.94
C ASP A 56 -17.47 6.84 7.17
N GLU A 57 -18.30 6.92 8.22
CA GLU A 57 -18.06 6.23 9.50
C GLU A 57 -18.16 4.70 9.39
N ASP A 58 -18.89 4.19 8.40
CA ASP A 58 -19.05 2.76 8.14
C ASP A 58 -17.92 2.20 7.25
N GLY A 59 -17.06 3.08 6.72
CA GLY A 59 -15.93 2.72 5.86
C GLY A 59 -16.28 2.67 4.37
N ASP A 60 -17.49 3.08 4.00
CA ASP A 60 -17.94 3.19 2.62
C ASP A 60 -17.64 4.59 2.06
N GLY A 61 -17.56 4.70 0.74
CA GLY A 61 -17.24 5.96 0.09
C GLY A 61 -16.52 5.79 -1.24
N ASP A 62 -15.92 6.88 -1.71
CA ASP A 62 -15.21 6.89 -3.00
C ASP A 62 -13.76 6.39 -2.85
N TRP A 63 -13.62 5.08 -2.67
CA TRP A 63 -12.33 4.40 -2.68
C TRP A 63 -11.63 4.49 -4.04
N GLY A 64 -12.38 4.67 -5.15
CA GLY A 64 -11.79 4.84 -6.48
C GLY A 64 -10.86 6.05 -6.51
N LEU A 65 -11.36 7.19 -6.05
CA LEU A 65 -10.57 8.43 -5.99
C LEU A 65 -9.39 8.33 -5.02
N VAL A 66 -9.55 7.62 -3.89
CA VAL A 66 -8.45 7.35 -2.95
C VAL A 66 -7.30 6.60 -3.63
N TRP A 67 -7.62 5.54 -4.38
CA TRP A 67 -6.61 4.73 -5.07
C TRP A 67 -5.98 5.44 -6.27
N GLU A 68 -6.76 6.21 -7.02
CA GLU A 68 -6.24 7.06 -8.10
C GLU A 68 -5.22 8.06 -7.54
N ARG A 69 -5.55 8.76 -6.45
CA ARG A 69 -4.63 9.71 -5.82
C ARG A 69 -3.36 9.03 -5.31
N LEU A 70 -3.47 7.82 -4.77
CA LEU A 70 -2.31 7.07 -4.32
C LEU A 70 -1.39 6.66 -5.48
N ALA A 71 -1.95 6.28 -6.63
CA ALA A 71 -1.20 5.97 -7.84
C ALA A 71 -0.46 7.20 -8.40
N GLU A 72 -1.11 8.37 -8.39
CA GLU A 72 -0.47 9.64 -8.74
C GLU A 72 0.70 9.95 -7.80
N LEU A 73 0.48 9.86 -6.48
CA LEU A 73 1.53 10.08 -5.48
C LEU A 73 2.71 9.11 -5.65
N GLY A 74 2.45 7.86 -6.03
CA GLY A 74 3.48 6.88 -6.35
C GLY A 74 4.35 7.34 -7.54
N THR A 75 3.70 7.77 -8.62
CA THR A 75 4.37 8.31 -9.82
C THR A 75 5.20 9.55 -9.50
N ASP A 76 4.63 10.49 -8.74
CA ASP A 76 5.32 11.70 -8.28
C ASP A 76 6.55 11.34 -7.42
N ASN A 77 6.41 10.35 -6.52
CA ASN A 77 7.51 9.93 -5.65
C ASN A 77 8.67 9.32 -6.45
N GLU A 78 8.38 8.46 -7.43
CA GLU A 78 9.38 7.89 -8.34
C GLU A 78 10.11 8.98 -9.14
N ARG A 79 9.35 9.93 -9.68
CA ARG A 79 9.90 11.09 -10.39
C ARG A 79 10.80 11.94 -9.49
N LEU A 80 10.34 12.25 -8.27
CA LEU A 80 11.13 13.02 -7.30
C LEU A 80 12.40 12.28 -6.87
N ARG A 81 12.33 10.97 -6.66
CA ARG A 81 13.52 10.14 -6.37
C ARG A 81 14.53 10.22 -7.52
N ALA A 82 14.09 10.11 -8.77
CA ALA A 82 14.98 10.23 -9.92
C ALA A 82 15.63 11.62 -10.00
N ILE A 83 14.88 12.69 -9.72
CA ILE A 83 15.42 14.05 -9.65
C ILE A 83 16.49 14.17 -8.56
N VAL A 84 16.21 13.66 -7.36
CA VAL A 84 17.14 13.72 -6.22
C VAL A 84 18.44 13.00 -6.54
N GLU A 85 18.38 11.81 -7.14
CA GLU A 85 19.59 11.07 -7.53
C GLU A 85 20.42 11.82 -8.58
N ARG A 86 19.79 12.46 -9.58
CA ARG A 86 20.53 13.30 -10.56
C ARG A 86 21.23 14.48 -9.90
N VAL A 87 20.58 15.14 -8.95
CA VAL A 87 21.18 16.26 -8.19
C VAL A 87 22.36 15.76 -7.36
N ARG A 88 22.22 14.58 -6.74
CA ARG A 88 23.29 13.94 -6.00
C ARG A 88 24.50 13.61 -6.89
N GLU A 89 24.28 13.00 -8.04
CA GLU A 89 25.35 12.72 -9.02
C GLU A 89 26.08 13.99 -9.46
N LEU A 90 25.36 15.10 -9.68
CA LEU A 90 25.96 16.39 -10.01
C LEU A 90 26.83 16.97 -8.88
N ALA A 91 26.44 16.74 -7.63
CA ALA A 91 27.19 17.17 -6.45
C ALA A 91 28.45 16.32 -6.22
N GLU A 92 28.40 15.03 -6.55
CA GLU A 92 29.52 14.08 -6.38
C GLU A 92 30.52 14.10 -7.56
N ASN A 93 30.16 14.66 -8.72
CA ASN A 93 31.01 14.67 -9.92
C ASN A 93 32.25 15.58 -9.81
N PRO A 94 33.47 15.09 -10.08
CA PRO A 94 34.65 15.93 -9.99
C PRO A 94 34.80 17.05 -11.01
N ALA A 95 34.10 16.98 -12.13
CA ALA A 95 34.12 18.02 -13.16
C ALA A 95 33.25 19.25 -12.79
N THR A 96 32.48 19.21 -11.71
CA THR A 96 31.83 20.40 -11.10
C THR A 96 32.74 21.10 -10.09
N TYR A 97 33.96 20.60 -9.82
CA TYR A 97 34.93 21.26 -8.96
C TYR A 97 35.61 22.44 -9.70
N SER A 98 35.25 23.66 -9.31
CA SER A 98 36.12 24.82 -9.58
C SER A 98 37.35 24.69 -8.69
N GLY A 99 38.55 24.78 -9.27
CA GLY A 99 39.84 24.46 -8.63
C GLY A 99 40.31 25.36 -7.48
N THR A 100 39.41 25.84 -6.61
CA THR A 100 39.69 26.74 -5.49
C THR A 100 39.36 26.17 -4.12
N GLY A 101 39.02 24.88 -4.01
CA GLY A 101 38.76 24.22 -2.72
C GLY A 101 37.38 24.48 -2.11
N VAL A 102 36.53 25.24 -2.80
CA VAL A 102 35.09 25.36 -2.48
C VAL A 102 34.31 24.58 -3.52
N VAL A 103 33.57 23.56 -3.06
CA VAL A 103 32.63 22.79 -3.89
C VAL A 103 31.46 23.70 -4.24
N ALA A 104 31.48 24.27 -5.45
CA ALA A 104 30.39 25.10 -5.95
C ALA A 104 29.75 24.43 -7.15
N VAL A 105 28.68 23.67 -6.92
CA VAL A 105 27.79 23.26 -8.01
C VAL A 105 27.11 24.53 -8.53
N LYS A 106 27.33 24.84 -9.81
CA LYS A 106 26.68 25.98 -10.47
C LYS A 106 25.15 25.87 -10.37
N PRO A 107 24.41 26.88 -9.87
CA PRO A 107 22.96 26.84 -9.72
C PRO A 107 22.22 26.44 -11.00
N GLU A 108 22.74 26.83 -12.17
CA GLU A 108 22.15 26.52 -13.48
C GLU A 108 22.12 25.01 -13.76
N ARG A 109 23.09 24.25 -13.24
CA ARG A 109 23.12 22.78 -13.39
C ARG A 109 22.11 22.09 -12.49
N ILE A 110 21.83 22.65 -11.32
CA ILE A 110 20.79 22.17 -10.42
C ILE A 110 19.42 22.42 -11.06
N ILE A 111 19.19 23.63 -11.55
CA ILE A 111 17.94 24.00 -12.24
C ILE A 111 17.69 23.09 -13.44
N ALA A 112 18.69 22.87 -14.30
CA ALA A 112 18.56 21.96 -15.45
C ALA A 112 18.21 20.50 -15.03
N ALA A 113 18.75 20.00 -13.91
CA ALA A 113 18.44 18.66 -13.42
C ALA A 113 17.01 18.53 -12.84
N LEU A 114 16.50 19.62 -12.24
CA LEU A 114 15.11 19.74 -11.77
C LEU A 114 14.13 19.84 -12.96
N GLU A 115 14.50 20.56 -14.01
CA GLU A 115 13.69 20.76 -15.22
C GLU A 115 13.66 19.53 -16.13
N ALA A 116 14.74 18.74 -16.22
CA ALA A 116 14.79 17.52 -17.03
C ALA A 116 13.85 16.38 -16.55
N GLY A 117 13.12 16.58 -15.45
CA GLY A 117 12.08 15.67 -15.00
C GLY A 117 10.65 16.14 -15.31
N HIS A 118 10.45 17.28 -15.98
CA HIS A 118 9.15 17.93 -16.15
C HIS A 118 8.30 17.52 -17.36
N ASP A 119 8.75 16.55 -18.17
CA ASP A 119 8.01 16.04 -19.33
C ASP A 119 6.82 15.14 -18.95
#